data_AF-T1CGQ0-F1
#
_entry.id   AF-T1CGQ0-F1
#
_cell.length_a   1.000
_cell.length_b   1.000
_cell.length_c   1.000
_cell.angle_alpha   90.00
_cell.angle_beta   90.00
_cell.angle_gamma   90.00
#
_symmetry.space_group_name_H-M   'P 1'
#
loop_
_entity.id
_entity.type
_entity.pdbx_description
1 polymer ?
#
loop_
_entity_poly.entity_id
_entity_poly.type
_entity_poly.pdbx_seq_one_letter_code
_entity_poly.pdbx_strand_id
1 'polypeptide(L)'
;AWLARTRSSSRPSPASTRCATSPGSITTSGLVNRLSGGKLGYVYLPDTEWGGYKNFNRYFFSQVDKQGVIIDERFNHGGDLSDYIIQYLQRKPMALVVTRWSHPEI
;
A
#
# COMPACT_ATOMS: atom_id res chain seq x y z
N ALA A 1 39.66 29.62 7.26
CA ALA A 1 39.65 28.16 7.49
C ALA A 1 38.54 27.83 8.49
N TRP A 2 37.48 27.17 8.04
CA TRP A 2 36.44 26.60 8.91
C TRP A 2 36.00 25.28 8.26
N LEU A 3 36.23 24.17 8.97
CA LEU A 3 36.12 22.80 8.47
C LEU A 3 34.66 22.32 8.55
N ALA A 4 34.16 21.81 7.42
CA ALA A 4 32.89 21.10 7.34
C ALA A 4 32.97 19.77 8.11
N ARG A 5 32.05 19.58 9.07
CA ARG A 5 31.88 18.31 9.78
C ARG A 5 31.04 17.37 8.91
N THR A 6 31.69 16.40 8.27
CA THR A 6 31.01 15.30 7.59
C THR A 6 30.36 14.39 8.64
N ARG A 7 29.03 14.27 8.62
CA ARG A 7 28.35 13.17 9.34
C ARG A 7 28.54 11.90 8.53
N SER A 8 29.18 10.90 9.12
CA SER A 8 29.30 9.56 8.57
C SER A 8 27.91 8.94 8.40
N SER A 9 27.55 8.61 7.17
CA SER A 9 26.39 7.77 6.89
C SER A 9 26.79 6.32 7.12
N SER A 10 26.34 5.71 8.22
CA SER A 10 26.33 4.27 8.35
C SER A 10 25.40 3.70 7.28
N ARG A 11 26.00 2.98 6.33
CA ARG A 11 25.30 2.28 5.25
C ARG A 11 24.58 1.07 5.85
N PRO A 12 23.25 0.89 5.69
CA PRO A 12 22.58 -0.29 6.21
C PRO A 12 23.01 -1.54 5.43
N SER A 13 23.18 -2.65 6.14
CA SER A 13 23.58 -3.98 5.65
C SER A 13 22.57 -4.57 4.65
N PRO A 14 23.00 -5.33 3.61
CA PRO A 14 22.13 -5.88 2.58
C PRO A 14 21.52 -7.20 3.05
N ALA A 15 20.63 -7.16 4.05
CA ALA A 15 19.91 -8.34 4.52
C ALA A 15 18.47 -7.98 4.89
N SER A 16 17.68 -7.65 3.88
CA SER A 16 16.25 -7.99 3.86
C SER A 16 15.81 -8.08 2.41
N THR A 17 15.33 -9.25 2.04
CA THR A 17 14.81 -9.57 0.72
C THR A 17 13.75 -8.55 0.33
N ARG A 18 14.11 -7.65 -0.59
CA ARG A 18 13.25 -6.60 -1.13
C ARG A 18 12.06 -7.25 -1.84
N CYS A 19 10.89 -7.17 -1.22
CA CYS A 19 9.66 -7.23 -1.99
C CYS A 19 9.61 -6.01 -2.90
N ALA A 20 9.65 -6.27 -4.21
CA ALA A 20 9.70 -5.27 -5.26
C ALA A 20 8.51 -4.32 -5.16
N THR A 21 8.73 -3.18 -4.51
CA THR A 21 7.86 -2.02 -4.52
C THR A 21 8.77 -0.81 -4.55
N SER A 22 8.46 0.18 -5.39
CA SER A 22 9.25 1.41 -5.51
C SER A 22 9.56 1.98 -4.12
N PRO A 23 10.81 2.39 -3.81
CA PRO A 23 11.20 2.82 -2.45
C PRO A 23 10.27 3.87 -1.84
N GLY A 24 9.73 4.78 -2.67
CA GLY A 24 8.75 5.77 -2.23
C GLY A 24 7.41 5.21 -1.75
N SER A 25 6.97 4.07 -2.28
CA SER A 25 5.69 3.45 -1.90
C SER A 25 5.69 2.95 -0.46
N ILE A 26 6.80 2.32 -0.01
CA ILE A 26 6.91 1.79 1.35
C ILE A 26 7.01 2.93 2.37
N THR A 27 7.80 3.97 2.04
CA THR A 27 7.90 5.17 2.89
C THR A 27 6.56 5.88 3.01
N THR A 28 5.81 6.01 1.91
CA THR A 28 4.50 6.66 1.91
C THR A 28 3.49 5.84 2.71
N SER A 29 3.48 4.52 2.56
CA SER A 29 2.65 3.63 3.40
C SER A 29 2.93 3.81 4.89
N GLY A 30 4.21 3.87 5.30
CA GLY A 30 4.58 4.14 6.69
C GLY A 30 4.13 5.52 7.19
N LEU A 31 4.19 6.55 6.33
CA LEU A 31 3.73 7.90 6.65
C LEU A 31 2.20 7.96 6.78
N VAL A 32 1.46 7.34 5.86
CA VAL A 32 -0.01 7.25 5.92
C VAL A 32 -0.44 6.53 7.19
N ASN A 33 0.19 5.40 7.51
CA ASN A 33 -0.09 4.65 8.74
C ASN A 33 0.12 5.54 9.98
N ARG A 34 1.25 6.25 10.07
CA ARG A 34 1.55 7.15 11.20
C ARG A 34 0.60 8.33 11.30
N LEU A 35 0.33 9.03 10.21
CA LEU A 35 -0.49 10.25 10.20
C LEU A 35 -1.99 9.96 10.38
N SER A 36 -2.46 8.81 9.90
CA SER A 36 -3.85 8.38 10.11
C SER A 36 -4.09 7.70 11.45
N GLY A 37 -3.04 7.46 12.26
CA GLY A 37 -3.14 6.68 13.49
C GLY A 37 -3.55 5.23 13.23
N GLY A 38 -3.10 4.65 12.11
CA GLY A 38 -3.39 3.27 11.71
C GLY A 38 -4.77 3.02 11.11
N LYS A 39 -5.52 4.09 10.80
CA LYS A 39 -6.88 4.01 10.24
C LYS A 39 -6.93 3.88 8.72
N LEU A 40 -5.90 4.34 8.02
CA LEU A 40 -5.86 4.32 6.55
C LEU A 40 -4.74 3.41 6.04
N GLY A 41 -5.06 2.63 5.01
CA GLY A 41 -4.09 1.91 4.19
C GLY A 41 -3.57 2.76 3.01
N TYR A 42 -2.54 2.27 2.33
CA TYR A 42 -1.99 2.89 1.12
C TYR A 42 -1.57 1.81 0.12
N VAL A 43 -1.96 1.99 -1.15
CA VAL A 43 -1.61 1.10 -2.26
C VAL A 43 -1.13 1.95 -3.43
N TYR A 44 0.07 1.65 -3.93
CA TYR A 44 0.60 2.27 -5.14
C TYR A 44 0.30 1.41 -6.37
N LEU A 45 -0.21 2.03 -7.42
CA LEU A 45 -0.61 1.40 -8.68
C LEU A 45 0.29 1.90 -9.82
N PRO A 46 1.39 1.19 -10.17
CA PRO A 46 2.37 1.64 -11.16
C PRO A 46 1.88 1.61 -12.61
N ASP A 47 0.90 0.77 -12.91
CA ASP A 47 0.31 0.58 -14.23
C ASP A 47 -1.11 0.02 -14.04
N THR A 48 -1.92 0.00 -15.10
CA THR A 48 -3.18 -0.75 -15.12
C THR A 48 -3.05 -2.02 -15.94
N GLU A 49 -1.90 -2.68 -15.86
CA GLU A 49 -1.63 -3.98 -16.47
C GLU A 49 -1.16 -4.97 -15.39
N TRP A 50 -0.22 -5.86 -15.71
CA TRP A 50 0.19 -6.94 -14.83
C TRP A 50 0.96 -6.46 -13.58
N GLY A 51 1.67 -5.33 -13.65
CA GLY A 51 2.43 -4.80 -12.52
C GLY A 51 1.49 -4.20 -11.46
N GLY A 52 0.53 -3.41 -11.92
CA GLY A 52 -0.56 -2.87 -11.14
C GLY A 52 -1.44 -3.96 -10.55
N TYR A 53 -1.86 -4.92 -11.36
CA TYR A 53 -2.64 -6.07 -10.91
C TYR A 53 -1.98 -6.82 -9.75
N LYS A 54 -0.67 -7.10 -9.86
CA LYS A 54 0.08 -7.79 -8.81
C LYS A 54 0.20 -6.96 -7.54
N ASN A 55 0.51 -5.67 -7.67
CA ASN A 55 0.64 -4.77 -6.51
C ASN A 55 -0.70 -4.55 -5.81
N PHE A 56 -1.77 -4.32 -6.57
CA PHE A 56 -3.11 -4.15 -6.02
C PHE A 56 -3.53 -5.37 -5.22
N ASN A 57 -3.49 -6.57 -5.80
CA ASN A 57 -3.90 -7.79 -5.10
C ASN A 57 -3.04 -8.08 -3.86
N ARG A 58 -1.74 -7.79 -3.93
CA ARG A 58 -0.83 -8.00 -2.80
C ARG A 58 -1.12 -7.09 -1.62
N TYR A 59 -1.40 -5.82 -1.88
CA TYR A 59 -1.46 -4.81 -0.83
C TYR A 59 -2.89 -4.40 -0.46
N PHE A 60 -3.82 -4.29 -1.41
CA PHE A 60 -5.20 -3.87 -1.14
C PHE A 60 -5.91 -4.77 -0.13
N PHE A 61 -5.90 -6.10 -0.34
CA PHE A 61 -6.61 -7.04 0.54
C PHE A 61 -5.97 -7.21 1.92
N SER A 62 -4.71 -6.79 2.08
CA SER A 62 -4.06 -6.77 3.40
C SER A 62 -4.50 -5.62 4.29
N GLN A 63 -5.26 -4.66 3.75
CA GLN A 63 -5.68 -3.43 4.44
C GLN A 63 -7.20 -3.40 4.70
N VAL A 64 -7.90 -4.53 4.60
CA VAL A 64 -9.37 -4.59 4.74
C VAL A 64 -9.87 -4.30 6.16
N ASP A 65 -8.98 -4.34 7.16
CA ASP A 65 -9.22 -3.92 8.55
C ASP A 65 -9.20 -2.39 8.74
N LYS A 66 -8.80 -1.64 7.70
CA LYS A 66 -8.69 -0.18 7.74
C LYS A 66 -10.02 0.48 7.41
N GLN A 67 -10.23 1.67 7.97
CA GLN A 67 -11.42 2.49 7.70
C GLN A 67 -11.47 3.01 6.25
N GLY A 68 -10.31 3.03 5.59
CA GLY A 68 -10.20 3.41 4.19
C GLY A 68 -8.80 3.15 3.66
N VAL A 69 -8.64 3.37 2.35
CA VAL A 69 -7.37 3.15 1.65
C VAL A 69 -7.13 4.27 0.66
N ILE A 70 -5.89 4.75 0.60
CA ILE A 70 -5.43 5.68 -0.42
C ILE A 70 -4.91 4.84 -1.59
N ILE A 71 -5.56 4.95 -2.74
CA ILE A 71 -5.09 4.38 -4.00
C ILE A 71 -4.29 5.45 -4.72
N ASP A 72 -2.99 5.23 -4.84
CA ASP A 72 -2.07 6.16 -5.49
C ASP A 72 -1.76 5.67 -6.90
N GLU A 73 -2.35 6.36 -7.86
CA GLU A 73 -2.25 6.08 -9.29
C GLU A 73 -1.28 7.05 -9.99
N ARG A 74 -0.52 7.84 -9.23
CA ARG A 74 0.46 8.76 -9.81
C ARG A 74 1.50 7.99 -10.62
N PHE A 75 1.83 8.53 -11.80
CA PHE A 75 2.79 7.94 -12.75
C PHE A 75 2.38 6.56 -13.30
N ASN A 76 1.09 6.24 -13.26
CA ASN A 76 0.57 5.05 -13.92
C ASN A 76 0.86 5.09 -15.43
N HIS A 77 1.41 4.01 -15.98
CA HIS A 77 1.81 3.91 -17.38
C HIS A 77 0.69 3.48 -18.35
N GLY A 78 -0.52 3.22 -17.84
CA GLY A 78 -1.66 2.68 -18.59
C GLY A 78 -1.70 1.15 -18.62
N GLY A 79 -2.64 0.61 -19.42
CA GLY A 79 -2.93 -0.82 -19.53
C GLY A 79 -4.43 -1.13 -19.58
N ASP A 80 -4.77 -2.41 -19.80
CA ASP A 80 -6.14 -2.85 -20.10
C ASP A 80 -6.92 -3.43 -18.90
N LEU A 81 -6.35 -3.41 -17.69
CA LEU A 81 -6.93 -3.98 -16.47
C LEU A 81 -7.51 -2.93 -15.51
N SER A 82 -7.73 -1.71 -15.97
CA SER A 82 -8.35 -0.63 -15.16
C SER A 82 -9.73 -1.04 -14.63
N ASP A 83 -10.54 -1.68 -15.46
CA ASP A 83 -11.89 -2.13 -15.10
C ASP A 83 -11.88 -3.12 -13.94
N TYR A 84 -10.88 -4.01 -13.91
CA TYR A 84 -10.70 -4.96 -12.81
C TYR A 84 -10.53 -4.20 -11.48
N ILE A 85 -9.65 -3.21 -11.43
CA ILE A 85 -9.39 -2.43 -10.21
C ILE A 85 -10.67 -1.71 -9.75
N ILE A 86 -11.35 -1.01 -10.66
CA ILE A 86 -12.57 -0.26 -10.35
C ILE A 86 -13.69 -1.18 -9.85
N GLN A 87 -13.86 -2.36 -10.45
CA GLN A 87 -14.85 -3.34 -10.01
C GLN A 87 -14.67 -3.75 -8.55
N TYR A 88 -13.44 -3.83 -8.04
CA TYR A 88 -13.19 -4.12 -6.62
C TYR A 88 -13.43 -2.90 -5.72
N LEU A 89 -13.03 -1.72 -6.17
CA LEU A 89 -13.23 -0.47 -5.41
C LEU A 89 -14.71 -0.08 -5.27
N GLN A 90 -15.56 -0.48 -6.22
CA GLN A 90 -17.00 -0.22 -6.19
C GLN A 90 -17.80 -1.25 -5.38
N ARG A 91 -17.18 -2.35 -4.90
CA ARG A 91 -17.90 -3.39 -4.17
C ARG A 91 -18.45 -2.82 -2.87
N LYS A 92 -19.74 -3.03 -2.66
CA LYS A 92 -20.41 -2.76 -1.38
C LYS A 92 -20.56 -4.09 -0.64
N PRO A 93 -20.24 -4.15 0.67
CA PRO A 93 -20.54 -5.32 1.47
C PRO A 93 -22.04 -5.66 1.37
N MET A 94 -22.36 -6.88 0.96
CA MET A 94 -23.75 -7.32 0.78
C MET A 94 -24.28 -8.10 2.00
N ALA A 95 -23.42 -8.91 2.61
CA ALA A 95 -23.74 -9.73 3.76
C ALA A 95 -22.47 -9.96 4.59
N LEU A 96 -22.65 -10.12 5.89
CA LEU A 96 -21.58 -10.50 6.80
C LEU A 96 -21.86 -11.92 7.32
N VAL A 97 -20.92 -12.83 7.08
CA VAL A 97 -20.97 -14.17 7.66
C VAL A 97 -20.19 -14.16 8.96
N VAL A 98 -20.91 -14.32 10.07
CA VAL A 98 -20.33 -14.35 11.42
C VAL A 98 -20.44 -15.78 11.93
N THR A 99 -19.32 -16.37 12.34
CA THR A 99 -19.30 -17.67 13.01
C THR A 99 -19.85 -17.54 14.44
N ARG A 100 -20.25 -18.65 15.07
CA ARG A 100 -20.85 -18.65 16.42
C ARG A 100 -20.03 -17.90 17.48
N TRP A 101 -18.70 -17.87 17.36
CA TRP A 101 -17.78 -17.30 18.35
C TRP A 101 -17.03 -16.05 17.86
N SER A 102 -17.29 -15.59 16.63
CA SER A 102 -16.63 -14.39 16.11
C SER A 102 -17.38 -13.15 16.58
N HIS A 103 -16.63 -12.13 16.97
CA HIS A 103 -17.14 -10.80 17.26
C HIS A 103 -16.94 -9.95 15.99
N PRO A 104 -18.02 -9.35 15.43
CA PRO A 104 -17.88 -8.52 14.25
C PRO A 104 -17.20 -7.20 14.62
N GLU A 105 -16.08 -6.89 13.98
CA GLU A 105 -15.44 -5.58 14.03
C GLU A 105 -15.80 -4.85 12.73
N ILE A 106 -16.86 -4.03 12.78
CA ILE A 106 -17.29 -3.14 11.68
C ILE A 106 -17.44 -1.73 12.21
#